data_AF-A0A5S3NA95-F1
#
_entry.id   AF-A0A5S3NA95-F1
#
_cell.length_a   1.000
_cell.length_b   1.000
_cell.length_c   1.000
_cell.angle_alpha   90.00
_cell.angle_beta   90.00
_cell.angle_gamma   90.00
#
_symmetry.space_group_name_H-M   'P 1'
#
loop_
_entity.id
_entity.type
_entity.pdbx_description
1 polymer ?
#
loop_
_entity_poly.entity_id
_entity_poly.type
_entity_poly.pdbx_seq_one_letter_code
_entity_poly.pdbx_strand_id
1 'polypeptide(L)'
;MKLLLSCEHGGNKIPANLQYIFKNDEAVLETHRGFDLGALDVFNHLKPLANTFFFSEESRLLIELNRSLHHKNLFSEFSKSLSKTEKDHLILNYKIYRNSVETEIRKSIENNETVLHLSVHSFTPILHSIKRNCDIGLLYDSKKKAEKEFCQQFKSEILAIDTSVNVRYNYPYLGKADGFTTYLRKQFPTNYIGVELEVNQQFSKNNKMEKSVKYLLYKSLENLI
;
A
#
# COMPACT_ATOMS: atom_id res chain seq x y z
N MET A 1 11.05 -4.15 -17.72
CA MET A 1 10.39 -3.39 -16.63
C MET A 1 10.86 -3.98 -15.31
N LYS A 2 11.08 -3.16 -14.28
CA LYS A 2 11.45 -3.63 -12.94
C LYS A 2 10.25 -3.52 -12.01
N LEU A 3 9.90 -4.61 -11.33
CA LEU A 3 8.85 -4.62 -10.32
C LEU A 3 9.44 -4.19 -8.96
N LEU A 4 8.90 -3.12 -8.40
CA LEU A 4 9.07 -2.71 -7.02
C LEU A 4 7.77 -2.95 -6.27
N LEU A 5 7.84 -3.70 -5.16
CA LEU A 5 6.71 -3.83 -4.23
C LEU A 5 6.89 -2.92 -3.02
N SER A 6 5.81 -2.32 -2.56
CA SER A 6 5.79 -1.68 -1.25
C SER A 6 4.58 -2.12 -0.42
N CYS A 7 4.67 -2.03 0.90
CA CYS A 7 3.54 -2.23 1.81
C CYS A 7 3.69 -1.33 3.04
N GLU A 8 3.10 -0.14 2.96
CA GLU A 8 3.20 0.92 3.95
C GLU A 8 2.46 0.61 5.26
N HIS A 9 1.42 -0.23 5.21
CA HIS A 9 0.53 -0.54 6.34
C HIS A 9 0.56 -2.01 6.73
N GLY A 10 1.72 -2.64 6.62
CA GLY A 10 1.87 -4.08 6.76
C GLY A 10 1.71 -4.64 8.18
N GLY A 11 1.77 -3.79 9.21
CA GLY A 11 1.63 -4.23 10.59
C GLY A 11 1.19 -3.12 11.54
N ASN A 12 0.95 -3.52 12.78
CA ASN A 12 0.44 -2.69 13.86
C ASN A 12 1.39 -2.57 15.05
N LYS A 13 2.68 -2.90 14.87
CA LYS A 13 3.67 -2.86 15.95
C LYS A 13 3.84 -1.43 16.45
N ILE A 14 3.97 -1.30 17.76
CA ILE A 14 4.29 -0.04 18.43
C ILE A 14 5.64 -0.20 19.15
N PRO A 15 6.64 0.67 18.88
CA PRO A 15 7.90 0.68 19.62
C PRO A 15 7.66 0.77 21.14
N ALA A 16 8.46 0.06 21.93
CA ALA A 16 8.25 -0.07 23.38
C ALA A 16 8.12 1.30 24.09
N ASN A 17 8.92 2.29 23.67
CA ASN A 17 8.90 3.64 24.23
C ASN A 17 7.65 4.46 23.84
N LEU A 18 6.80 3.99 22.92
CA LEU A 18 5.58 4.66 22.48
C LEU A 18 4.30 3.89 22.85
N GLN A 19 4.39 2.70 23.44
CA GLN A 19 3.21 1.90 23.81
C GLN A 19 2.27 2.63 24.77
N TYR A 20 2.81 3.55 25.59
CA TYR A 20 2.05 4.33 26.56
C TYR A 20 0.91 5.17 25.94
N ILE A 21 1.02 5.56 24.67
CA ILE A 21 -0.04 6.37 24.01
C ILE A 21 -1.28 5.56 23.63
N PHE A 22 -1.22 4.23 23.75
CA PHE A 22 -2.32 3.31 23.44
C PHE A 22 -2.89 2.60 24.68
N LYS A 23 -2.50 2.98 25.91
CA LYS A 23 -2.84 2.27 27.16
C LYS A 23 -4.34 2.04 27.43
N ASN A 24 -5.21 2.82 26.79
CA ASN A 24 -6.67 2.70 26.94
C ASN A 24 -7.36 2.29 25.63
N ASP A 25 -6.58 2.03 24.59
CA ASP A 25 -7.05 1.91 23.20
C ASP A 25 -6.33 0.79 22.45
N GLU A 26 -5.68 -0.17 23.12
CA GLU A 26 -4.87 -1.21 22.48
C GLU A 26 -5.66 -2.00 21.43
N ALA A 27 -6.95 -2.20 21.68
CA ALA A 27 -7.85 -2.88 20.75
C ALA A 27 -7.89 -2.22 19.36
N VAL A 28 -7.66 -0.91 19.24
CA VAL A 28 -7.65 -0.20 17.95
C VAL A 28 -6.52 -0.68 17.04
N LEU A 29 -5.40 -1.11 17.61
CA LEU A 29 -4.23 -1.59 16.88
C LEU A 29 -4.55 -2.86 16.10
N GLU A 30 -5.49 -3.68 16.60
CA GLU A 30 -5.92 -4.94 15.97
C GLU A 30 -7.01 -4.72 14.89
N THR A 31 -7.34 -3.48 14.57
CA THR A 31 -8.36 -3.13 13.55
C THR A 31 -7.73 -2.58 12.28
N HIS A 32 -8.55 -2.42 11.24
CA HIS A 32 -8.19 -1.73 9.98
C HIS A 32 -7.66 -0.29 10.17
N ARG A 33 -7.83 0.29 11.36
CA ARG A 33 -7.26 1.60 11.70
C ARG A 33 -5.77 1.51 12.01
N GLY A 34 -5.35 0.42 12.67
CA GLY A 34 -3.97 0.18 13.04
C GLY A 34 -3.09 -0.16 11.85
N PHE A 35 -3.63 -0.90 10.88
CA PHE A 35 -2.91 -1.46 9.75
C PHE A 35 -3.87 -2.06 8.70
N ASP A 36 -3.33 -2.55 7.59
CA ASP A 36 -4.07 -3.18 6.51
C ASP A 36 -4.08 -4.71 6.68
N LEU A 37 -5.17 -5.25 7.23
CA LEU A 37 -5.35 -6.68 7.53
C LEU A 37 -5.12 -7.57 6.30
N GLY A 38 -4.06 -8.37 6.31
CA GLY A 38 -3.69 -9.32 5.26
C GLY A 38 -2.87 -8.73 4.11
N ALA A 39 -2.63 -7.41 4.09
CA ALA A 39 -1.85 -6.78 3.01
C ALA A 39 -0.40 -7.26 2.99
N LEU A 40 0.27 -7.37 4.15
CA LEU A 40 1.64 -7.89 4.22
C LEU A 40 1.72 -9.37 3.83
N ASP A 41 0.64 -10.14 4.03
CA ASP A 41 0.56 -11.54 3.61
C ASP A 41 0.44 -11.68 2.08
N VAL A 42 -0.33 -10.78 1.43
CA VAL A 42 -0.36 -10.66 -0.04
C VAL A 42 1.01 -10.21 -0.56
N PHE A 43 1.58 -9.15 0.03
CA PHE A 43 2.91 -8.64 -0.33
C PHE A 43 3.97 -9.75 -0.30
N ASN A 44 4.04 -10.52 0.79
CA ASN A 44 5.01 -11.60 0.92
C ASN A 44 4.80 -12.72 -0.10
N HIS A 45 3.56 -12.95 -0.56
CA HIS A 45 3.27 -13.92 -1.60
C HIS A 45 3.70 -13.42 -2.98
N LEU A 46 3.57 -12.12 -3.26
CA LEU A 46 4.02 -11.50 -4.51
C LEU A 46 5.52 -11.23 -4.56
N LYS A 47 6.16 -11.12 -3.39
CA LYS A 47 7.59 -10.80 -3.21
C LYS A 47 8.56 -11.58 -4.11
N PRO A 48 8.39 -12.89 -4.39
CA PRO A 48 9.27 -13.62 -5.30
C PRO A 48 9.32 -13.07 -6.73
N LEU A 49 8.28 -12.33 -7.16
CA LEU A 49 8.22 -11.68 -8.47
C LEU A 49 8.97 -10.34 -8.51
N ALA A 50 9.27 -9.75 -7.35
CA ALA A 50 9.77 -8.39 -7.25
C ALA A 50 11.29 -8.33 -7.43
N ASN A 51 11.77 -7.29 -8.12
CA ASN A 51 13.20 -6.98 -8.17
C ASN A 51 13.68 -6.28 -6.90
N THR A 52 12.82 -5.47 -6.28
CA THR A 52 13.08 -4.79 -5.02
C THR A 52 11.77 -4.64 -4.25
N PHE A 53 11.85 -4.59 -2.92
CA PHE A 53 10.66 -4.60 -2.07
C PHE A 53 10.89 -3.87 -0.75
N PHE A 54 9.87 -3.18 -0.26
CA PHE A 54 9.89 -2.41 0.99
C PHE A 54 8.59 -2.63 1.76
N PHE A 55 8.64 -2.71 3.08
CA PHE A 55 7.42 -2.79 3.89
C PHE A 55 7.66 -2.19 5.27
N SER A 56 6.56 -1.83 5.94
CA SER A 56 6.54 -1.44 7.34
C SER A 56 5.69 -2.41 8.13
N GLU A 57 6.14 -2.73 9.34
CA GLU A 57 5.34 -3.45 10.34
C GLU A 57 4.87 -2.54 11.48
N GLU A 58 5.26 -1.26 11.45
CA GLU A 58 4.81 -0.26 12.42
C GLU A 58 3.41 0.24 12.06
N SER A 59 2.59 0.46 13.09
CA SER A 59 1.23 0.96 12.88
C SER A 59 1.23 2.34 12.22
N ARG A 60 0.36 2.50 11.23
CA ARG A 60 0.06 3.80 10.60
C ARG A 60 -0.48 4.84 11.59
N LEU A 61 -0.94 4.40 12.77
CA LEU A 61 -1.40 5.30 13.84
C LEU A 61 -0.23 6.05 14.50
N LEU A 62 1.03 5.62 14.35
CA LEU A 62 2.18 6.41 14.77
C LEU A 62 2.45 7.53 13.78
N ILE A 63 2.76 7.17 12.54
CA ILE A 63 2.98 8.08 11.43
C ILE A 63 2.55 7.40 10.13
N GLU A 64 1.79 8.12 9.32
CA GLU A 64 1.18 7.59 8.11
C GLU A 64 2.16 7.67 6.92
N LEU A 65 2.80 6.53 6.60
CA LEU A 65 3.81 6.41 5.53
C LEU A 65 3.25 6.73 4.13
N ASN A 66 1.95 6.51 3.91
CA ASN A 66 1.25 6.80 2.64
C ASN A 66 0.60 8.21 2.64
N ARG A 67 1.19 9.19 3.34
CA ARG A 67 0.80 10.62 3.29
C ARG A 67 2.02 11.53 3.22
N SER A 68 1.85 12.75 2.73
CA SER A 68 2.89 13.78 2.74
C SER A 68 3.16 14.36 4.14
N LEU A 69 4.36 14.91 4.36
CA LEU A 69 4.77 15.49 5.66
C LEU A 69 3.89 16.66 6.15
N HIS A 70 3.15 17.30 5.25
CA HIS A 70 2.25 18.41 5.59
C HIS A 70 0.79 17.98 5.69
N HIS A 71 0.50 16.68 5.53
CA HIS A 71 -0.85 16.18 5.59
C HIS A 71 -1.39 16.26 7.03
N LYS A 72 -2.61 16.78 7.19
CA LYS A 72 -3.25 16.96 8.51
C LYS A 72 -3.39 15.67 9.33
N ASN A 73 -3.46 14.52 8.66
CA ASN A 73 -3.55 13.19 9.26
C ASN A 73 -2.22 12.42 9.13
N LEU A 74 -1.08 13.09 9.01
CA LEU A 74 0.23 12.42 9.05
C LEU A 74 0.44 11.73 10.39
N PHE A 75 0.08 12.41 11.48
CA PHE A 75 -0.02 11.86 12.82
C PHE A 75 -1.49 11.59 13.13
N SER A 76 -1.78 10.46 13.79
CA SER A 76 -3.14 10.11 14.20
C SER A 76 -3.55 10.92 15.44
N GLU A 77 -4.79 10.72 15.91
CA GLU A 77 -5.20 11.28 17.20
C GLU A 77 -4.38 10.78 18.40
N PHE A 78 -3.72 9.63 18.28
CA PHE A 78 -2.87 9.05 19.33
C PHE A 78 -1.48 9.68 19.34
N SER A 79 -0.92 9.95 18.15
CA SER A 79 0.45 10.45 18.01
C SER A 79 0.55 11.98 17.87
N LYS A 80 -0.57 12.69 17.66
CA LYS A 80 -0.58 14.16 17.54
C LYS A 80 -0.08 14.89 18.80
N SER A 81 -0.18 14.28 19.98
CA SER A 81 0.22 14.87 21.26
C SER A 81 1.62 14.49 21.70
N LEU A 82 2.33 13.65 20.93
CA LEU A 82 3.73 13.29 21.21
C LEU A 82 4.61 14.54 21.27
N SER A 83 5.67 14.44 22.08
CA SER A 83 6.68 15.48 22.18
C SER A 83 7.35 15.72 20.83
N LYS A 84 7.97 16.90 20.69
CA LYS A 84 8.72 17.23 19.46
C LYS A 84 9.79 16.19 19.16
N THR A 85 10.56 15.77 20.17
CA THR A 85 11.62 14.77 20.03
C THR A 85 11.07 13.43 19.51
N GLU A 86 9.98 12.92 20.09
CA GLU A 86 9.35 11.67 19.61
C GLU A 86 8.85 11.78 18.17
N LYS A 87 8.25 12.92 17.80
CA LYS A 87 7.83 13.16 16.41
C LYS A 87 9.01 13.26 15.46
N ASP A 88 10.10 13.91 15.86
CA ASP A 88 11.31 14.01 15.05
C ASP A 88 11.91 12.63 14.76
N HIS A 89 11.87 11.72 15.75
CA HIS A 89 12.24 10.30 15.54
C HIS A 89 11.30 9.59 14.56
N LEU A 90 9.98 9.73 14.69
CA LEU A 90 9.02 9.14 13.74
C LEU A 90 9.20 9.69 12.32
N ILE A 91 9.45 11.00 12.18
CA ILE A 91 9.71 11.66 10.89
C ILE A 91 11.01 11.16 10.28
N LEU A 92 12.05 10.92 11.09
CA LEU A 92 13.30 10.35 10.62
C LEU A 92 13.07 8.95 10.02
N ASN A 93 12.37 8.05 10.73
CA ASN A 93 12.04 6.72 10.22
C ASN A 93 11.17 6.76 8.96
N TYR A 94 10.17 7.64 8.94
CA TYR A 94 9.34 7.91 7.76
C TYR A 94 10.20 8.32 6.56
N LYS A 95 11.17 9.23 6.75
CA LYS A 95 12.06 9.69 5.68
C LYS A 95 12.98 8.56 5.22
N ILE A 96 13.52 7.76 6.13
CA ILE A 96 14.35 6.61 5.79
C ILE A 96 13.58 5.68 4.86
N TYR A 97 12.37 5.26 5.24
CA TYR A 97 11.52 4.39 4.41
C TYR A 97 11.26 4.98 3.02
N ARG A 98 10.76 6.22 2.95
CA ARG A 98 10.37 6.82 1.65
C ARG A 98 11.58 7.09 0.76
N ASN A 99 12.70 7.52 1.35
CA ASN A 99 13.93 7.76 0.60
C ASN A 99 14.50 6.45 0.05
N SER A 100 14.45 5.34 0.81
CA SER A 100 14.92 4.04 0.30
C SER A 100 14.15 3.58 -0.94
N VAL A 101 12.83 3.73 -0.94
CA VAL A 101 11.98 3.43 -2.11
C VAL A 101 12.33 4.38 -3.27
N GLU A 102 12.44 5.69 -3.01
CA GLU A 102 12.79 6.68 -4.03
C GLU A 102 14.17 6.39 -4.66
N THR A 103 15.17 6.04 -3.85
CA THR A 103 16.52 5.73 -4.31
C THR A 103 16.54 4.53 -5.26
N GLU A 104 15.83 3.44 -4.95
CA GLU A 104 15.79 2.27 -5.83
C GLU A 104 15.03 2.54 -7.15
N ILE A 105 13.97 3.35 -7.10
CA ILE A 105 13.28 3.80 -8.31
C ILE A 105 14.22 4.64 -9.18
N ARG A 106 14.89 5.62 -8.58
CA ARG A 106 15.84 6.52 -9.26
C ARG A 106 16.95 5.72 -9.93
N LYS A 107 17.57 4.80 -9.19
CA LYS A 107 18.63 3.91 -9.70
C LYS A 107 18.16 3.08 -10.90
N SER A 108 16.94 2.56 -10.87
CA SER A 108 16.39 1.79 -12.00
C SER A 108 16.18 2.69 -13.22
N ILE A 109 15.57 3.86 -13.03
CA ILE A 109 15.31 4.81 -14.11
C ILE A 109 16.60 5.35 -14.74
N GLU A 110 17.64 5.63 -13.93
CA GLU A 110 18.96 6.05 -14.41
C GLU A 110 19.67 4.97 -15.25
N ASN A 111 19.30 3.70 -15.06
CA ASN A 111 19.72 2.58 -15.90
C ASN A 111 18.80 2.34 -17.12
N ASN A 112 17.97 3.32 -17.49
CA ASN A 112 16.98 3.25 -18.58
C ASN A 112 15.90 2.17 -18.41
N GLU A 113 15.65 1.72 -17.17
CA GLU A 113 14.55 0.79 -16.89
C GLU A 113 13.25 1.55 -16.60
N THR A 114 12.12 0.98 -17.02
CA THR A 114 10.80 1.40 -16.53
C THR A 114 10.51 0.67 -15.22
N VAL A 115 10.08 1.40 -14.19
CA VAL A 115 9.69 0.84 -12.90
C VAL A 115 8.17 0.73 -12.80
N LEU A 116 7.68 -0.48 -12.53
CA LEU A 116 6.35 -0.71 -12.02
C LEU A 116 6.42 -0.77 -10.49
N HIS A 117 5.86 0.23 -9.83
CA HIS A 117 5.68 0.24 -8.39
C HIS A 117 4.26 -0.16 -8.04
N LEU A 118 4.14 -1.34 -7.41
CA LEU A 118 2.88 -1.84 -6.87
C LEU A 118 2.90 -1.71 -5.34
N SER A 119 2.15 -0.74 -4.82
CA SER A 119 1.94 -0.54 -3.38
C SER A 119 0.75 -1.39 -2.92
N VAL A 120 1.00 -2.33 -2.01
CA VAL A 120 0.05 -3.37 -1.60
C VAL A 120 -0.67 -2.93 -0.32
N HIS A 121 -1.99 -2.81 -0.44
CA HIS A 121 -2.91 -2.36 0.59
C HIS A 121 -4.10 -3.31 0.74
N SER A 122 -4.88 -3.10 1.80
CA SER A 122 -6.19 -3.72 1.95
C SER A 122 -7.18 -2.75 2.58
N PHE A 123 -8.47 -2.93 2.28
CA PHE A 123 -9.51 -2.06 2.78
C PHE A 123 -10.61 -2.83 3.52
N THR A 124 -11.15 -2.25 4.59
CA THR A 124 -12.26 -2.85 5.34
C THR A 124 -13.52 -2.99 4.47
N PRO A 125 -14.24 -4.12 4.50
CA PRO A 125 -15.41 -4.37 3.66
C PRO A 125 -16.60 -3.45 3.94
N ILE A 126 -16.71 -2.95 5.17
CA ILE A 126 -17.80 -2.07 5.61
C ILE A 126 -17.17 -0.85 6.27
N LEU A 127 -17.43 0.34 5.74
CA LEU A 127 -17.01 1.60 6.35
C LEU A 127 -18.24 2.46 6.63
N HIS A 128 -18.39 2.94 7.86
CA HIS A 128 -19.56 3.73 8.30
C HIS A 128 -20.90 3.06 7.94
N SER A 129 -21.00 1.75 8.18
CA SER A 129 -22.16 0.92 7.85
C SER A 129 -22.47 0.78 6.35
N ILE A 130 -21.59 1.27 5.45
CA ILE A 130 -21.73 1.14 4.01
C ILE A 130 -20.82 0.02 3.51
N LYS A 131 -21.40 -1.00 2.88
CA LYS A 131 -20.67 -2.08 2.22
C LYS A 131 -19.91 -1.54 1.00
N ARG A 132 -18.64 -1.90 0.89
CA ARG A 132 -17.80 -1.62 -0.28
C ARG A 132 -17.90 -2.78 -1.27
N ASN A 133 -18.50 -2.50 -2.43
CA ASN A 133 -18.76 -3.50 -3.46
C ASN A 133 -17.56 -3.60 -4.42
N CYS A 134 -16.48 -4.20 -3.93
CA CYS A 134 -15.22 -4.43 -4.65
C CYS A 134 -14.46 -5.54 -3.95
N ASP A 135 -13.85 -6.44 -4.71
CA ASP A 135 -12.96 -7.48 -4.17
C ASP A 135 -11.50 -7.05 -4.30
N ILE A 136 -11.14 -6.49 -5.46
CA ILE A 136 -9.80 -5.99 -5.77
C ILE A 136 -9.92 -4.59 -6.41
N GLY A 137 -9.30 -3.59 -5.79
CA GLY A 137 -9.13 -2.26 -6.32
C GLY A 137 -7.76 -2.09 -6.99
N LEU A 138 -7.75 -1.57 -8.22
CA LEU A 138 -6.53 -1.13 -8.89
C LEU A 138 -6.57 0.40 -8.96
N LEU A 139 -5.79 1.05 -8.11
CA LEU A 139 -5.82 2.52 -7.98
C LEU A 139 -4.64 3.16 -8.68
N TYR A 140 -4.91 4.12 -9.54
CA TYR A 140 -3.93 4.79 -10.37
C TYR A 140 -4.39 6.18 -10.82
N ASP A 141 -3.48 7.02 -11.32
CA ASP A 141 -3.89 8.26 -11.96
C ASP A 141 -4.37 8.00 -13.39
N SER A 142 -5.68 8.12 -13.62
CA SER A 142 -6.31 7.97 -14.93
C SER A 142 -5.73 8.84 -16.06
N LYS A 143 -5.00 9.92 -15.73
CA LYS A 143 -4.30 10.77 -16.70
C LYS A 143 -2.97 10.17 -17.16
N LYS A 144 -2.43 9.18 -16.45
CA LYS A 144 -1.19 8.47 -16.80
C LYS A 144 -1.53 7.27 -17.67
N LYS A 145 -1.22 7.38 -18.98
CA LYS A 145 -1.51 6.35 -19.98
C LYS A 145 -0.93 4.98 -19.60
N ALA A 146 0.33 4.92 -19.21
CA ALA A 146 1.00 3.67 -18.84
C ALA A 146 0.36 2.98 -17.61
N GLU A 147 -0.06 3.74 -16.58
CA GLU A 147 -0.75 3.16 -15.42
C GLU A 147 -2.13 2.61 -15.80
N LYS A 148 -2.85 3.32 -16.67
CA LYS A 148 -4.14 2.86 -17.20
C LYS A 148 -3.99 1.56 -17.99
N GLU A 149 -3.02 1.50 -18.89
CA GLU A 149 -2.75 0.32 -19.72
C GLU A 149 -2.37 -0.89 -18.85
N PHE A 150 -1.44 -0.70 -17.90
CA PHE A 150 -1.08 -1.75 -16.96
C PHE A 150 -2.28 -2.24 -16.15
N CYS A 151 -3.10 -1.35 -15.58
CA CYS A 151 -4.27 -1.75 -14.80
C CYS A 151 -5.32 -2.49 -15.65
N GLN A 152 -5.47 -2.12 -16.93
CA GLN A 152 -6.35 -2.82 -17.87
C GLN A 152 -5.88 -4.24 -18.16
N GLN A 153 -4.57 -4.43 -18.37
CA GLN A 153 -3.97 -5.74 -18.56
C GLN A 153 -4.08 -6.57 -17.28
N PHE A 154 -3.75 -5.99 -16.12
CA PHE A 154 -3.80 -6.69 -14.84
C PHE A 154 -5.20 -7.13 -14.46
N LYS A 155 -6.21 -6.28 -14.67
CA LYS A 155 -7.61 -6.69 -14.53
C LYS A 155 -7.96 -7.84 -15.49
N SER A 156 -7.51 -7.79 -16.74
CA SER A 156 -7.79 -8.85 -17.72
C SER A 156 -7.17 -10.19 -17.30
N GLU A 157 -5.92 -10.18 -16.83
CA GLU A 157 -5.23 -11.37 -16.31
C GLU A 157 -5.90 -11.93 -15.05
N ILE A 158 -6.44 -11.08 -14.17
CA ILE A 158 -7.23 -11.52 -13.02
C ILE A 158 -8.51 -12.22 -13.49
N LEU A 159 -9.27 -11.59 -14.38
CA LEU A 159 -10.55 -12.13 -14.85
C LEU A 159 -10.39 -13.34 -15.78
N ALA A 160 -9.23 -13.53 -16.40
CA ALA A 160 -8.91 -14.74 -17.17
C ALA A 160 -8.79 -15.98 -16.27
N ILE A 161 -8.39 -15.79 -15.00
CA ILE A 161 -8.27 -16.87 -14.01
C ILE A 161 -9.59 -17.06 -13.26
N ASP A 162 -10.23 -15.98 -12.80
CA ASP A 162 -11.50 -16.02 -12.09
C ASP A 162 -12.42 -14.86 -12.49
N THR A 163 -13.43 -15.18 -13.29
CA THR A 163 -14.43 -14.22 -13.79
C THR A 163 -15.41 -13.75 -12.71
N SER A 164 -15.48 -14.42 -11.55
CA SER A 164 -16.40 -14.08 -10.47
C SER A 164 -15.90 -12.91 -9.60
N VAL A 165 -14.61 -12.59 -9.67
CA VAL A 165 -13.99 -11.56 -8.84
C VAL A 165 -14.36 -10.16 -9.33
N ASN A 166 -14.86 -9.33 -8.41
CA ASN A 166 -15.22 -7.95 -8.71
C ASN A 166 -14.00 -7.02 -8.63
N VAL A 167 -13.30 -6.89 -9.76
CA VAL A 167 -12.15 -5.98 -9.91
C VAL A 167 -12.61 -4.58 -10.36
N ARG A 168 -12.23 -3.53 -9.62
CA ARG A 168 -12.60 -2.14 -9.94
C ARG A 168 -11.38 -1.23 -10.03
N TYR A 169 -11.46 -0.27 -10.94
CA TYR A 169 -10.49 0.82 -11.01
C TYR A 169 -10.88 1.93 -10.04
N ASN A 170 -9.91 2.49 -9.32
CA ASN A 170 -10.09 3.68 -8.51
C ASN A 170 -11.30 3.60 -7.56
N TYR A 171 -11.44 2.43 -6.91
CA TYR A 171 -12.40 2.16 -5.87
C TYR A 171 -11.77 1.20 -4.83
N PRO A 172 -11.92 1.45 -3.52
CA PRO A 172 -12.77 2.47 -2.90
C PRO A 172 -12.15 3.89 -2.86
N TYR A 173 -10.91 4.07 -3.33
CA TYR A 173 -10.23 5.36 -3.37
C TYR A 173 -9.76 5.72 -4.79
N LEU A 174 -9.44 6.99 -5.04
CA LEU A 174 -9.22 7.49 -6.41
C LEU A 174 -7.85 7.20 -7.03
N GLY A 175 -6.88 6.64 -6.28
CA GLY A 175 -5.51 6.36 -6.77
C GLY A 175 -4.63 7.59 -7.08
N LYS A 176 -5.20 8.80 -6.96
CA LYS A 176 -4.55 10.10 -7.20
C LYS A 176 -4.64 11.07 -6.02
N ALA A 177 -5.15 10.60 -4.87
CA ALA A 177 -5.16 11.38 -3.63
C ALA A 177 -3.72 11.58 -3.11
N ASP A 178 -3.56 12.41 -2.06
CA ASP A 178 -2.28 12.49 -1.35
C ASP A 178 -1.87 11.09 -0.88
N GLY A 179 -0.74 10.60 -1.40
CA GLY A 179 -0.29 9.22 -1.30
C GLY A 179 1.12 9.11 -1.86
N PHE A 180 1.78 7.98 -1.63
CA PHE A 180 3.16 7.76 -1.99
C PHE A 180 3.31 7.60 -3.49
N THR A 181 2.42 6.85 -4.13
CA THR A 181 2.37 6.77 -5.60
C THR A 181 2.21 8.16 -6.21
N THR A 182 1.32 9.00 -5.70
CA THR A 182 1.12 10.40 -6.15
C THR A 182 2.35 11.28 -5.96
N TYR A 183 3.08 11.12 -4.85
CA TYR A 183 4.34 11.81 -4.63
C TYR A 183 5.42 11.35 -5.64
N LEU A 184 5.58 10.03 -5.82
CA LEU A 184 6.59 9.45 -6.70
C LEU A 184 6.35 9.80 -8.18
N ARG A 185 5.09 9.90 -8.63
CA ARG A 185 4.74 10.42 -9.97
C ARG A 185 5.28 11.83 -10.24
N LYS A 186 5.47 12.65 -9.19
CA LYS A 186 6.05 14.00 -9.32
C LYS A 186 7.58 13.95 -9.37
N GLN A 187 8.20 13.03 -8.63
CA GLN A 187 9.65 12.84 -8.67
C GLN A 187 10.10 12.17 -9.98
N PHE A 188 9.26 11.29 -10.52
CA PHE A 188 9.53 10.47 -11.70
C PHE A 188 8.39 10.63 -12.72
N PRO A 189 8.40 11.71 -13.53
CA PRO A 189 7.33 11.96 -14.50
C PRO A 189 7.31 10.96 -15.66
N THR A 190 8.46 10.34 -15.96
CA THR A 190 8.68 9.32 -17.00
C THR A 190 9.25 8.04 -16.38
N ASN A 191 9.11 6.90 -17.08
CA ASN A 191 9.64 5.59 -16.69
C ASN A 191 9.19 5.08 -15.30
N TYR A 192 8.10 5.62 -14.75
CA TYR A 192 7.49 5.20 -13.49
C TYR A 192 6.00 4.96 -13.68
N ILE A 193 5.54 3.77 -13.29
CA ILE A 193 4.16 3.33 -13.28
C ILE A 193 3.80 3.06 -11.82
N GLY A 194 3.01 3.94 -11.20
CA GLY A 194 2.59 3.79 -9.81
C GLY A 194 1.16 3.25 -9.72
N VAL A 195 0.97 2.12 -9.03
CA VAL A 195 -0.34 1.52 -8.82
C VAL A 195 -0.48 1.10 -7.36
N GLU A 196 -1.61 1.40 -6.74
CA GLU A 196 -1.98 0.83 -5.44
C GLU A 196 -2.90 -0.38 -5.69
N LEU A 197 -2.49 -1.55 -5.22
CA LEU A 197 -3.28 -2.78 -5.19
C LEU A 197 -4.03 -2.84 -3.86
N GLU A 198 -5.36 -2.78 -3.93
CA GLU A 198 -6.24 -2.77 -2.77
C GLU A 198 -7.04 -4.08 -2.71
N VAL A 199 -6.83 -4.90 -1.68
CA VAL A 199 -7.56 -6.17 -1.51
C VAL A 199 -8.62 -6.03 -0.42
N ASN A 200 -9.85 -6.49 -0.67
CA ASN A 200 -10.90 -6.41 0.34
C ASN A 200 -10.59 -7.32 1.54
N GLN A 201 -10.63 -6.77 2.75
CA GLN A 201 -10.36 -7.50 3.99
C GLN A 201 -11.43 -8.55 4.31
N GLN A 202 -12.54 -8.65 3.58
CA GLN A 202 -13.48 -9.78 3.71
C GLN A 202 -12.79 -11.14 3.47
N PHE A 203 -11.72 -11.16 2.67
CA PHE A 203 -10.90 -12.35 2.40
C PHE A 203 -9.76 -12.54 3.42
N SER A 204 -9.70 -11.71 4.46
CA SER A 204 -8.66 -11.74 5.48
C SER A 204 -9.18 -12.34 6.77
N LYS A 205 -8.52 -13.41 7.24
CA LYS A 205 -8.79 -14.04 8.54
C LYS A 205 -7.49 -14.16 9.32
N ASN A 206 -7.47 -13.65 10.56
CA ASN A 206 -6.27 -13.63 11.41
C ASN A 206 -5.05 -13.02 10.69
N ASN A 207 -5.25 -11.88 10.00
CA ASN A 207 -4.22 -11.19 9.21
C ASN A 207 -3.60 -12.06 8.09
N LYS A 208 -4.35 -13.04 7.58
CA LYS A 208 -3.97 -13.88 6.45
C LYS A 208 -5.02 -13.80 5.36
N MET A 209 -4.57 -13.46 4.15
CA MET A 209 -5.44 -13.39 2.98
C MET A 209 -5.70 -14.81 2.47
N GLU A 210 -6.92 -15.06 1.98
CA GLU A 210 -7.29 -16.32 1.35
C GLU A 210 -6.28 -16.76 0.29
N LYS A 211 -5.97 -18.06 0.27
CA LYS A 211 -4.97 -18.63 -0.64
C LYS A 211 -5.35 -18.44 -2.11
N SER A 212 -6.64 -18.57 -2.44
CA SER A 212 -7.18 -18.34 -3.79
C SER A 212 -6.89 -16.93 -4.27
N VAL A 213 -7.18 -15.91 -3.45
CA VAL A 213 -6.94 -14.49 -3.79
C VAL A 213 -5.44 -14.22 -4.00
N LYS A 214 -4.57 -14.77 -3.14
CA LYS A 214 -3.12 -14.62 -3.29
C LYS A 214 -2.60 -15.29 -4.56
N TYR A 215 -3.04 -16.53 -4.82
CA TYR A 215 -2.67 -17.26 -6.03
C TYR A 215 -3.11 -16.54 -7.30
N LEU A 216 -4.35 -16.05 -7.31
CA LEU A 216 -4.91 -15.24 -8.38
C LEU A 216 -4.01 -14.04 -8.68
N LEU A 217 -3.73 -13.21 -7.67
CA LEU A 217 -2.88 -12.03 -7.82
C LEU A 217 -1.45 -12.38 -8.28
N TYR A 218 -0.87 -13.45 -7.76
CA TYR A 218 0.47 -13.90 -8.17
C TYR A 218 0.50 -14.29 -9.63
N LYS A 219 -0.39 -15.19 -10.06
CA LYS A 219 -0.41 -15.68 -11.45
C LYS A 219 -0.74 -14.57 -12.44
N SER A 220 -1.68 -13.68 -12.10
CA SER A 220 -2.02 -12.56 -12.97
C SER A 220 -0.88 -11.55 -13.09
N LEU A 221 -0.10 -11.33 -12.02
CA LEU A 221 1.06 -10.43 -12.08
C LEU A 221 2.24 -11.08 -12.80
N GLU A 222 2.48 -12.37 -12.59
CA GLU A 222 3.53 -13.15 -13.25
C GLU A 222 3.42 -13.11 -14.79
N ASN A 223 2.20 -13.10 -15.33
CA ASN A 223 1.98 -13.02 -16.78
C ASN A 223 2.33 -11.64 -17.38
N LEU A 224 2.50 -10.59 -16.57
CA LEU A 224 2.66 -9.21 -17.04
C LEU A 224 4.08 -8.66 -16.94
N ILE A 225 4.97 -9.33 -16.20
CA ILE A 225 6.28 -8.79 -15.82
C ILE A 225 7.44 -9.53 -16.47
#